data_AF-A0A0F6AN24-F1
#
_entry.id   AF-A0A0F6AN24-F1
#
_cell.length_a   1.000
_cell.length_b   1.000
_cell.length_c   1.000
_cell.angle_alpha   90.00
_cell.angle_beta   90.00
_cell.angle_gamma   90.00
#
_symmetry.space_group_name_H-M   'P 1'
#
loop_
_entity.id
_entity.type
_entity.pdbx_description
1 polymer ?
#
loop_
_entity_poly.entity_id
_entity_poly.type
_entity_poly.pdbx_seq_one_letter_code
_entity_poly.pdbx_strand_id
1 'polypeptide(L)'
;MKILVGSPVSLEEFETIDLFISWLDVIPDNARFSIVGTSKFFIIGKNGREWKKGYEFGIVDADINIFVVGGDLALYPEVFYIAKENGAKLVVGFCEIQNFIDFNFVKAKFWAHTQETSLASIVLLNFLGKVHNNIYFPLEKTKNQTGVVAEGVAPVFLELKKNFFSSEEAEDV
;
A
#
# COMPACT_ATOMS: atom_id res chain seq x y z
N MET A 1 -1.01 -9.57 10.92
CA MET A 1 -0.76 -8.18 10.54
C MET A 1 -2.08 -7.51 10.23
N LYS A 2 -2.45 -6.47 10.96
CA LYS A 2 -3.65 -5.65 10.77
C LYS A 2 -3.25 -4.41 9.98
N ILE A 3 -3.78 -4.28 8.76
CA ILE A 3 -3.53 -3.13 7.88
C ILE A 3 -4.82 -2.33 7.74
N LEU A 4 -4.74 -1.02 7.91
CA LEU A 4 -5.84 -0.11 7.57
C LEU A 4 -5.40 0.83 6.46
N VAL A 5 -6.20 0.91 5.41
CA VAL A 5 -5.96 1.77 4.24
C VAL A 5 -7.09 2.79 4.10
N GLY A 6 -6.73 4.05 3.89
CA GLY A 6 -7.65 5.18 3.78
C GLY A 6 -7.86 5.91 5.11
N SER A 7 -8.60 7.02 5.06
CA SER A 7 -8.89 7.85 6.24
C SER A 7 -10.17 7.36 6.93
N PRO A 8 -10.09 6.75 8.12
CA PRO A 8 -11.27 6.37 8.88
C PRO A 8 -11.90 7.58 9.56
N VAL A 9 -13.21 7.52 9.81
CA VAL A 9 -13.93 8.53 10.59
C VAL A 9 -13.46 8.54 12.06
N SER A 10 -13.05 7.38 12.59
CA SER A 10 -12.35 7.26 13.88
C SER A 10 -11.42 6.06 13.87
N LEU A 11 -10.14 6.28 14.20
CA LEU A 11 -9.19 5.20 14.48
C LEU A 11 -9.40 4.58 15.85
N GLU A 12 -10.07 5.27 16.77
CA GLU A 12 -10.29 4.83 18.15
C GLU A 12 -11.16 3.55 18.23
N GLU A 13 -11.89 3.23 17.16
CA GLU A 13 -12.64 1.98 17.03
C GLU A 13 -11.75 0.74 16.85
N PHE A 14 -10.45 0.93 16.57
CA PHE A 14 -9.48 -0.16 16.42
C PHE A 14 -8.50 -0.18 17.60
N GLU A 15 -8.46 -1.31 18.34
CA GLU A 15 -7.59 -1.47 19.51
C GLU A 15 -6.10 -1.27 19.20
N THR A 16 -5.61 -1.82 18.09
CA THR A 16 -4.22 -1.64 17.62
C THR A 16 -4.10 -2.02 16.14
N ILE A 17 -3.44 -1.19 15.35
CA ILE A 17 -3.17 -1.43 13.93
C ILE A 17 -1.66 -1.60 13.72
N ASP A 18 -1.25 -2.61 12.96
CA ASP A 18 0.18 -2.84 12.69
C ASP A 18 0.70 -1.82 11.66
N LEU A 19 -0.08 -1.56 10.60
CA LEU A 19 0.26 -0.63 9.54
C LEU A 19 -0.94 0.21 9.11
N PHE A 20 -0.82 1.52 9.20
CA PHE A 20 -1.79 2.49 8.70
C PHE A 20 -1.29 3.15 7.41
N ILE A 21 -2.11 3.20 6.35
CA ILE A 21 -1.74 3.85 5.08
C ILE A 21 -2.85 4.82 4.69
N SER A 22 -2.54 6.11 4.53
CA SER A 22 -3.57 7.11 4.20
C SER A 22 -3.04 8.27 3.38
N TRP A 23 -3.94 8.98 2.71
CA TRP A 23 -3.64 10.20 1.97
C TRP A 23 -3.82 11.42 2.89
N LEU A 24 -2.74 12.19 3.12
CA LEU A 24 -2.75 13.42 3.93
C LEU A 24 -3.47 13.32 5.29
N ASP A 25 -3.18 12.28 6.06
CA ASP A 25 -3.80 12.08 7.38
C ASP A 25 -2.79 12.31 8.51
N VAL A 26 -3.31 12.49 9.72
CA VAL A 26 -2.51 12.57 10.95
C VAL A 26 -1.90 11.20 11.22
N ILE A 27 -0.63 11.17 11.63
CA ILE A 27 0.01 9.93 12.09
C ILE A 27 -0.66 9.52 13.41
N PRO A 28 -1.35 8.37 13.46
CA PRO A 28 -2.13 8.04 14.63
C PRO A 28 -1.31 7.32 15.69
N ASP A 29 -1.65 7.57 16.96
CA ASP A 29 -0.95 6.99 18.11
C ASP A 29 -1.21 5.48 18.27
N ASN A 30 -2.35 4.99 17.78
CA ASN A 30 -2.75 3.58 17.88
C ASN A 30 -2.29 2.71 16.69
N ALA A 31 -1.48 3.26 15.78
CA ALA A 31 -0.79 2.49 14.75
C ALA A 31 0.70 2.31 15.09
N ARG A 32 1.19 1.08 15.00
CA ARG A 32 2.60 0.78 15.23
C ARG A 32 3.49 1.43 14.17
N PHE A 33 3.09 1.32 12.90
CA PHE A 33 3.68 2.03 11.78
C PHE A 33 2.61 2.75 10.96
N SER A 34 2.98 3.88 10.36
CA SER A 34 2.13 4.57 9.40
C SER A 34 2.89 5.02 8.16
N ILE A 35 2.18 5.08 7.04
CA ILE A 35 2.64 5.66 5.77
C ILE A 35 1.56 6.64 5.33
N VAL A 36 1.80 7.93 5.56
CA VAL A 36 0.88 8.99 5.13
C VAL A 36 1.51 9.79 4.02
N GLY A 37 0.79 10.05 2.93
CA GLY A 37 1.44 10.60 1.74
C GLY A 37 0.54 11.30 0.75
N THR A 38 1.20 11.76 -0.32
CA THR A 38 0.65 12.40 -1.52
C THR A 38 1.47 11.99 -2.73
N SER A 39 1.10 12.49 -3.91
CA SER A 39 1.94 12.47 -5.11
C SER A 39 3.31 13.14 -4.95
N LYS A 40 3.54 13.98 -3.93
CA LYS A 40 4.75 14.82 -3.80
C LYS A 40 5.71 14.39 -2.69
N PHE A 41 5.19 13.73 -1.67
CA PHE A 41 5.95 13.28 -0.52
C PHE A 41 5.17 12.23 0.27
N PHE A 42 5.88 11.48 1.09
CA PHE A 42 5.31 10.60 2.10
C PHE A 42 6.07 10.75 3.42
N ILE A 43 5.37 10.47 4.51
CA ILE A 43 5.89 10.46 5.87
C ILE A 43 5.66 9.07 6.43
N ILE A 44 6.69 8.53 7.05
CA ILE A 44 6.65 7.29 7.79
C ILE A 44 6.54 7.65 9.27
N GLY A 45 5.47 7.19 9.90
CA GLY A 45 5.30 7.29 11.33
C GLY A 45 5.63 5.98 12.04
N LYS A 46 6.02 6.09 13.30
CA LYS A 46 6.19 4.96 14.23
C LYS A 46 5.62 5.34 15.58
N ASN A 47 4.60 4.61 16.03
CA ASN A 47 3.89 4.84 17.30
C ASN A 47 3.49 6.33 17.49
N GLY A 48 2.70 6.88 16.56
CA GLY A 48 2.20 8.26 16.67
C GLY A 48 3.17 9.38 16.28
N ARG A 49 4.44 9.07 15.98
CA ARG A 49 5.47 10.08 15.71
C ARG A 49 6.04 9.96 14.31
N GLU A 50 6.29 11.10 13.67
CA GLU A 50 7.10 11.14 12.45
C GLU A 50 8.48 10.54 12.70
N TRP A 51 8.87 9.60 11.83
CA TRP A 51 10.15 8.90 11.89
C TRP A 51 11.02 9.19 10.66
N LYS A 52 10.43 9.25 9.47
CA LYS A 52 11.15 9.52 8.21
C LYS A 52 10.24 10.23 7.22
N LYS A 53 10.81 11.06 6.35
CA LYS A 53 10.13 11.68 5.22
C LYS A 53 10.84 11.33 3.91
N GLY A 54 10.06 11.07 2.86
CA GLY A 54 10.55 10.87 1.49
C GLY A 54 9.75 11.70 0.49
N TYR A 55 10.31 11.92 -0.70
CA TYR A 55 9.73 12.79 -1.72
C TYR A 55 9.32 12.03 -2.98
N GLU A 56 10.17 11.11 -3.43
CA GLU A 56 9.98 10.39 -4.69
C GLU A 56 9.67 8.91 -4.43
N PHE A 57 10.62 8.21 -3.81
CA PHE A 57 10.44 6.83 -3.35
C PHE A 57 11.31 6.56 -2.11
N GLY A 58 11.06 5.43 -1.46
CA GLY A 58 11.93 4.94 -0.40
C GLY A 58 11.51 3.57 0.12
N ILE A 59 12.47 2.85 0.68
CA ILE A 59 12.24 1.58 1.36
C ILE A 59 12.17 1.82 2.87
N VAL A 60 11.24 1.12 3.51
CA VAL A 60 10.93 1.21 4.92
C VAL A 60 10.79 -0.20 5.47
N ASP A 61 11.48 -0.49 6.56
CA ASP A 61 11.26 -1.71 7.33
C ASP A 61 10.22 -1.42 8.42
N ALA A 62 9.03 -2.00 8.24
CA ALA A 62 7.89 -1.92 9.15
C ALA A 62 7.42 -3.33 9.50
N ASP A 63 8.34 -4.17 9.98
CA ASP A 63 8.24 -5.64 10.12
C ASP A 63 8.17 -6.42 8.80
N ILE A 64 7.85 -5.71 7.72
CA ILE A 64 8.06 -6.12 6.34
C ILE A 64 8.77 -4.98 5.61
N ASN A 65 9.56 -5.33 4.59
CA ASN A 65 10.12 -4.32 3.70
C ASN A 65 9.02 -3.77 2.79
N ILE A 66 8.76 -2.47 2.91
CA ILE A 66 7.76 -1.75 2.13
C ILE A 66 8.49 -0.77 1.21
N PHE A 67 8.17 -0.84 -0.08
CA PHE A 67 8.60 0.15 -1.05
C PHE A 67 7.50 1.19 -1.21
N VAL A 68 7.78 2.45 -0.86
CA VAL A 68 6.85 3.57 -1.00
C VAL A 68 7.25 4.40 -2.20
N VAL A 69 6.29 4.78 -3.04
CA VAL A 69 6.50 5.59 -4.25
C VAL A 69 5.40 6.63 -4.40
N GLY A 70 5.77 7.84 -4.83
CA GLY A 70 4.83 8.92 -5.09
C GLY A 70 4.94 9.46 -6.52
N GLY A 71 3.85 10.10 -6.97
CA GLY A 71 3.83 10.94 -8.16
C GLY A 71 4.02 10.16 -9.46
N ASP A 72 4.66 10.79 -10.44
CA ASP A 72 4.87 10.20 -11.76
C ASP A 72 5.73 8.93 -11.69
N LEU A 73 6.57 8.78 -10.66
CA LEU A 73 7.39 7.58 -10.51
C LEU A 73 6.56 6.32 -10.35
N ALA A 74 5.41 6.41 -9.66
CA ALA A 74 4.50 5.28 -9.50
C ALA A 74 3.93 4.79 -10.85
N LEU A 75 4.04 5.59 -11.91
CA LEU A 75 3.62 5.27 -13.27
C LEU A 75 4.65 4.42 -14.04
N TYR A 76 5.89 4.27 -13.57
CA TYR A 76 6.90 3.42 -14.21
C TYR A 76 6.85 1.94 -13.75
N PRO A 77 6.74 0.96 -14.65
CA PRO A 77 6.77 -0.48 -14.33
C PRO A 77 7.98 -0.90 -13.48
N GLU A 78 9.12 -0.28 -13.75
CA GLU A 78 10.42 -0.49 -13.12
C GLU A 78 10.36 -0.42 -11.60
N VAL A 79 9.42 0.36 -11.04
CA VAL A 79 9.23 0.46 -9.59
C VAL A 79 8.99 -0.89 -8.93
N PHE A 80 8.20 -1.78 -9.54
CA PHE A 80 7.92 -3.09 -8.95
C PHE A 80 9.15 -4.01 -9.00
N TYR A 81 9.94 -3.92 -10.06
CA TYR A 81 11.18 -4.69 -10.18
C TYR A 81 12.24 -4.17 -9.20
N ILE A 82 12.42 -2.85 -9.10
CA ILE A 82 13.29 -2.22 -8.10
C ILE A 82 12.85 -2.62 -6.69
N ALA A 83 11.55 -2.57 -6.38
CA ALA A 83 11.02 -3.00 -5.10
C ALA A 83 11.37 -4.47 -4.81
N LYS A 84 11.19 -5.35 -5.79
CA LYS A 84 11.53 -6.78 -5.68
C LYS A 84 13.02 -7.01 -5.45
N GLU A 85 13.88 -6.36 -6.22
CA GLU A 85 15.34 -6.44 -6.09
C GLU A 85 15.84 -5.97 -4.72
N ASN A 86 15.15 -5.00 -4.13
CA ASN A 86 15.41 -4.51 -2.78
C ASN A 86 14.71 -5.33 -1.68
N GLY A 87 14.12 -6.48 -2.02
CA GLY A 87 13.51 -7.39 -1.07
C GLY A 87 12.22 -6.88 -0.44
N ALA A 88 11.54 -5.91 -1.07
CA ALA A 88 10.22 -5.47 -0.64
C ALA A 88 9.21 -6.62 -0.73
N LYS A 89 8.19 -6.58 0.13
CA LYS A 89 7.04 -7.49 0.13
C LYS A 89 5.73 -6.78 -0.22
N LEU A 90 5.72 -5.45 -0.08
CA LEU A 90 4.60 -4.58 -0.33
C LEU A 90 5.08 -3.32 -1.05
N VAL A 91 4.35 -2.92 -2.10
CA VAL A 91 4.51 -1.62 -2.76
C VAL A 91 3.36 -0.71 -2.36
N VAL A 92 3.64 0.50 -1.91
CA VAL A 92 2.65 1.53 -1.58
C VAL A 92 2.82 2.72 -2.53
N GLY A 93 1.81 2.98 -3.35
CA GLY A 93 1.80 4.07 -4.31
C GLY A 93 0.87 5.22 -3.92
N PHE A 94 1.30 6.45 -4.17
CA PHE A 94 0.48 7.65 -4.07
C PHE A 94 0.46 8.39 -5.41
N CYS A 95 -0.69 8.47 -6.06
CA CYS A 95 -0.83 9.17 -7.34
C CYS A 95 -1.95 10.20 -7.28
N GLU A 96 -1.73 11.35 -7.91
CA GLU A 96 -2.76 12.34 -8.18
C GLU A 96 -3.10 12.28 -9.67
N ILE A 97 -4.38 12.11 -10.00
CA ILE A 97 -4.83 11.84 -11.36
C ILE A 97 -5.98 12.79 -11.73
N GLN A 98 -5.90 13.37 -12.92
CA GLN A 98 -6.87 14.38 -13.40
C GLN A 98 -7.81 13.86 -14.49
N ASN A 99 -7.54 12.71 -15.10
CA ASN A 99 -8.40 12.14 -16.14
C ASN A 99 -8.68 10.64 -15.91
N PHE A 100 -9.79 10.18 -16.47
CA PHE A 100 -10.30 8.84 -16.25
C PHE A 100 -9.46 7.74 -16.94
N ILE A 101 -8.77 8.07 -18.04
CA ILE A 101 -7.95 7.10 -18.77
C ILE A 101 -6.76 6.71 -17.89
N ASP A 102 -6.02 7.70 -17.40
CA ASP A 102 -4.88 7.49 -16.50
C ASP A 102 -5.33 6.80 -15.21
N PHE A 103 -6.50 7.15 -14.69
CA PHE A 103 -7.06 6.50 -13.49
C PHE A 103 -7.17 4.99 -13.65
N ASN A 104 -7.76 4.52 -14.76
CA ASN A 104 -7.88 3.08 -15.02
C ASN A 104 -6.55 2.44 -15.41
N PHE A 105 -5.71 3.18 -16.14
CA PHE A 105 -4.38 2.70 -16.53
C PHE A 105 -3.52 2.38 -15.31
N VAL A 106 -3.48 3.28 -14.32
CA VAL A 106 -2.69 3.05 -13.10
C VAL A 106 -3.20 1.87 -12.30
N LYS A 107 -4.53 1.73 -12.16
CA LYS A 107 -5.14 0.54 -11.52
C LYS A 107 -4.72 -0.76 -12.21
N ALA A 108 -4.89 -0.83 -13.52
CA ALA A 108 -4.54 -2.02 -14.31
C ALA A 108 -3.04 -2.34 -14.19
N LYS A 109 -2.19 -1.32 -14.21
CA LYS A 109 -0.74 -1.46 -14.07
C LYS A 109 -0.34 -2.02 -12.68
N PHE A 110 -0.85 -1.43 -11.60
CA PHE A 110 -0.58 -1.91 -10.25
C PHE A 110 -1.06 -3.36 -10.07
N TRP A 111 -2.24 -3.67 -10.58
CA TRP A 111 -2.77 -5.02 -10.58
C TRP A 111 -1.86 -5.99 -11.36
N ALA A 112 -1.49 -5.67 -12.60
CA ALA A 112 -0.68 -6.54 -13.44
C ALA A 112 0.70 -6.83 -12.83
N HIS A 113 1.42 -5.79 -12.40
CA HIS A 113 2.76 -5.98 -11.84
C HIS A 113 2.76 -6.62 -10.45
N THR A 114 1.66 -6.51 -9.69
CA THR A 114 1.45 -7.33 -8.47
C THR A 114 1.53 -8.81 -8.82
N GLN A 115 0.91 -9.23 -9.93
CA GLN A 115 0.93 -10.62 -10.36
C GLN A 115 2.31 -11.03 -10.90
N GLU A 116 2.91 -10.19 -11.75
CA GLU A 116 4.21 -10.51 -12.37
C GLU A 116 5.37 -10.59 -11.37
N THR A 117 5.34 -9.75 -10.33
CA THR A 117 6.44 -9.68 -9.36
C THR A 117 6.20 -10.49 -8.10
N SER A 118 4.97 -10.99 -7.89
CA SER A 118 4.50 -11.64 -6.66
C SER A 118 4.63 -10.73 -5.42
N LEU A 119 4.59 -9.41 -5.62
CA LEU A 119 4.52 -8.41 -4.56
C LEU A 119 3.06 -8.02 -4.30
N ALA A 120 2.67 -7.84 -3.05
CA ALA A 120 1.41 -7.14 -2.77
C ALA A 120 1.56 -5.65 -3.14
N SER A 121 0.46 -5.01 -3.52
CA SER A 121 0.47 -3.56 -3.71
C SER A 121 -0.79 -2.87 -3.19
N ILE A 122 -0.59 -1.65 -2.72
CA ILE A 122 -1.63 -0.73 -2.29
C ILE A 122 -1.37 0.57 -3.02
N VAL A 123 -2.37 1.11 -3.73
CA VAL A 123 -2.25 2.40 -4.39
C VAL A 123 -3.42 3.31 -4.02
N LEU A 124 -3.08 4.48 -3.48
CA LEU A 124 -4.01 5.55 -3.15
C LEU A 124 -4.02 6.53 -4.32
N LEU A 125 -5.11 6.53 -5.07
CA LEU A 125 -5.31 7.37 -6.24
C LEU A 125 -6.23 8.53 -5.88
N ASN A 126 -5.68 9.73 -5.78
CA ASN A 126 -6.48 10.94 -5.68
C ASN A 126 -6.97 11.33 -7.08
N PHE A 127 -8.21 10.95 -7.41
CA PHE A 127 -8.86 11.27 -8.65
C PHE A 127 -9.83 12.43 -8.44
N LEU A 128 -9.52 13.60 -9.01
CA LEU A 128 -10.35 14.81 -8.92
C LEU A 128 -10.73 15.18 -7.47
N GLY A 129 -9.79 15.04 -6.54
CA GLY A 129 -9.99 15.37 -5.12
C GLY A 129 -10.59 14.23 -4.28
N LYS A 130 -10.88 13.06 -4.87
CA LYS A 130 -11.38 11.88 -4.15
C LYS A 130 -10.31 10.79 -4.11
N VAL A 131 -9.99 10.31 -2.93
CA VAL A 131 -8.98 9.27 -2.73
C VAL A 131 -9.62 7.88 -2.90
N HIS A 132 -9.11 7.12 -3.86
CA HIS A 132 -9.48 5.74 -4.10
C HIS A 132 -8.38 4.82 -3.55
N ASN A 133 -8.78 3.95 -2.64
CA ASN A 133 -7.95 2.89 -2.06
C ASN A 133 -8.06 1.66 -2.97
N ASN A 134 -6.96 1.28 -3.60
CA ASN A 134 -6.89 0.09 -4.44
C ASN A 134 -5.85 -0.86 -3.86
N ILE A 135 -6.24 -2.11 -3.65
CA ILE A 135 -5.44 -3.12 -2.97
C ILE A 135 -5.42 -4.38 -3.81
N TYR A 136 -4.21 -4.82 -4.16
CA TYR A 136 -3.96 -5.96 -5.00
C TYR A 136 -3.00 -6.93 -4.31
N PHE A 137 -3.34 -8.21 -4.31
CA PHE A 137 -2.47 -9.29 -3.86
C PHE A 137 -2.16 -10.24 -5.03
N PRO A 138 -1.04 -10.97 -4.96
CA PRO A 138 -0.75 -12.05 -5.90
C PRO A 138 -1.88 -13.09 -5.93
N LEU A 139 -2.22 -13.61 -7.12
CA LEU A 139 -3.35 -14.52 -7.33
C LEU A 139 -3.32 -15.71 -6.36
N GLU A 140 -2.15 -16.31 -6.18
CA GLU A 140 -1.90 -17.45 -5.30
C GLU A 140 -2.22 -17.16 -3.81
N LYS A 141 -2.29 -15.88 -3.44
CA LYS A 141 -2.61 -15.42 -2.08
C LYS A 141 -4.08 -15.02 -1.92
N THR A 142 -4.90 -15.13 -2.97
CA THR A 142 -6.30 -14.69 -2.95
C THR A 142 -7.27 -15.83 -3.27
N LYS A 143 -8.38 -15.89 -2.54
CA LYS A 143 -9.44 -16.88 -2.81
C LYS A 143 -10.30 -16.54 -4.02
N ASN A 144 -10.35 -15.27 -4.41
CA ASN A 144 -11.23 -14.78 -5.48
C ASN A 144 -10.66 -14.98 -6.89
N GLN A 145 -9.42 -15.46 -7.02
CA GLN A 145 -8.73 -15.70 -8.29
C GLN A 145 -8.59 -14.45 -9.18
N THR A 146 -8.90 -13.25 -8.67
CA THR A 146 -8.72 -11.99 -9.38
C THR A 146 -7.53 -11.21 -8.87
N GLY A 147 -7.04 -11.49 -7.66
CA GLY A 147 -5.96 -10.71 -7.04
C GLY A 147 -6.40 -9.31 -6.58
N VAL A 148 -7.63 -8.88 -6.91
CA VAL A 148 -8.21 -7.60 -6.47
C VAL A 148 -8.83 -7.80 -5.11
N VAL A 149 -8.29 -7.16 -4.07
CA VAL A 149 -8.79 -7.29 -2.70
C VAL A 149 -9.85 -6.23 -2.42
N ALA A 150 -9.58 -4.99 -2.81
CA ALA A 150 -10.50 -3.87 -2.65
C ALA A 150 -10.20 -2.78 -3.68
N GLU A 151 -11.25 -2.13 -4.17
CA GLU A 151 -11.17 -0.90 -4.96
C GLU A 151 -12.35 -0.01 -4.59
N GLY A 152 -12.08 1.20 -4.11
CA GLY A 152 -13.15 2.10 -3.72
C GLY A 152 -12.66 3.30 -2.93
N VAL A 153 -13.59 4.11 -2.43
CA VAL A 153 -13.27 5.30 -1.61
C VAL A 153 -13.39 5.02 -0.11
N ALA A 154 -14.04 3.91 0.26
CA ALA A 154 -14.19 3.53 1.66
C ALA A 154 -12.84 3.08 2.24
N PRO A 155 -12.59 3.34 3.53
CA PRO A 155 -11.47 2.75 4.24
C PRO A 155 -11.57 1.22 4.23
N VAL A 156 -10.43 0.55 4.18
CA VAL A 156 -10.35 -0.92 4.11
C VAL A 156 -9.49 -1.44 5.25
N PHE A 157 -10.07 -2.30 6.08
CA PHE A 157 -9.38 -3.01 7.14
C PHE A 157 -9.07 -4.45 6.70
N LEU A 158 -7.80 -4.84 6.82
CA LEU A 158 -7.31 -6.17 6.44
C LEU A 158 -6.64 -6.84 7.64
N GLU A 159 -7.04 -8.07 7.91
CA GLU A 159 -6.37 -8.93 8.88
C GLU A 159 -5.66 -10.09 8.18
N LEU A 160 -4.33 -10.04 8.17
CA LEU A 160 -3.46 -10.99 7.49
C LEU A 160 -2.81 -11.94 8.49
N LYS A 161 -2.69 -13.22 8.12
CA LYS A 161 -1.92 -14.21 8.89
C LYS A 161 -0.45 -13.81 8.98
N LYS A 162 0.24 -14.22 10.05
CA LYS A 162 1.67 -13.89 10.29
C LYS A 162 2.58 -14.21 9.09
N ASN A 163 2.29 -15.30 8.36
CA ASN A 163 3.13 -15.78 7.26
C ASN A 163 2.68 -15.27 5.89
N PHE A 164 1.77 -14.29 5.81
CA PHE A 164 1.27 -13.81 4.51
C PHE A 164 2.38 -13.23 3.62
N PHE A 165 3.37 -12.57 4.21
CA PHE A 165 4.50 -11.96 3.52
C PHE A 165 5.80 -12.78 3.59
N SER A 166 5.80 -13.93 4.29
CA SER A 166 6.97 -14.82 4.27
C SER A 166 7.07 -15.50 2.92
N SER A 167 8.31 -15.76 2.49
CA SER A 167 8.65 -16.54 1.30
C SER A 167 8.78 -18.03 1.59
N GLU A 168 8.32 -18.48 2.77
CA GLU A 168 8.25 -19.91 3.04
C GLU A 168 7.23 -20.50 2.08
N GLU A 169 7.75 -21.23 1.08
CA GLU A 169 7.02 -22.29 0.41
C GLU A 169 6.23 -23.01 1.49
N ALA A 170 4.92 -23.14 1.29
CA ALA A 170 4.17 -24.10 2.07
C ALA A 170 4.86 -25.44 1.80
N GLU A 171 5.65 -25.93 2.77
CA GLU A 171 6.06 -27.32 2.75
C GLU A 171 4.79 -28.15 2.62
N ASP A 172 4.74 -28.97 1.57
CA ASP A 172 3.69 -29.94 1.33
C ASP A 172 3.36 -30.68 2.62
N VAL A 173 2.08 -30.68 3.00
CA VAL A 173 1.51 -31.66 3.95
C VAL A 173 0.51 -32.52 3.21
#